data_AF-A0A3B0WKI0-F1
#
_entry.id   AF-A0A3B0WKI0-F1
#
_cell.length_a   1.000
_cell.length_b   1.000
_cell.length_c   1.000
_cell.angle_alpha   90.00
_cell.angle_beta   90.00
_cell.angle_gamma   90.00
#
_symmetry.space_group_name_H-M   'P 1'
#
loop_
_entity.id
_entity.type
_entity.pdbx_description
1 polymer ?
#
loop_
_entity_poly.entity_id
_entity_poly.type
_entity_poly.pdbx_seq_one_letter_code
_entity_poly.pdbx_strand_id
1 'polypeptide(L)' 'MKIKSDTIRKIKRGQMIRSYESLVKEYPDAKTMSREEAVDYLISLEGSGKINISFETKNSIISCKIHWFN' A
#
# COMPACT_ATOMS: atom_id res chain seq x y z
N MET A 1 -18.33 18.03 -8.23
CA MET A 1 -17.77 16.91 -9.03
C MET A 1 -16.97 16.00 -8.08
N LYS A 2 -17.58 14.94 -7.52
CA LYS A 2 -16.87 14.03 -6.59
C LYS A 2 -15.96 13.13 -7.41
N ILE A 3 -14.66 13.43 -7.46
CA ILE A 3 -13.67 12.50 -8.00
C ILE A 3 -13.59 11.32 -7.04
N LYS A 4 -14.44 10.32 -7.30
CA LYS A 4 -14.20 8.88 -7.25
C LYS A 4 -13.13 8.41 -6.24
N SER A 5 -13.44 8.42 -4.94
CA SER A 5 -12.63 7.76 -3.89
C SER A 5 -12.25 6.32 -4.28
N ASP A 6 -13.17 5.60 -4.93
CA ASP A 6 -12.93 4.24 -5.46
C ASP A 6 -11.86 4.15 -6.55
N THR A 7 -11.75 5.16 -7.42
CA THR A 7 -10.74 5.13 -8.50
C THR A 7 -9.34 5.32 -7.92
N ILE A 8 -9.19 6.21 -6.94
CA ILE A 8 -7.92 6.45 -6.25
C ILE A 8 -7.52 5.18 -5.48
N ARG A 9 -8.46 4.57 -4.75
CA ARG A 9 -8.23 3.32 -4.01
C ARG A 9 -7.80 2.17 -4.93
N LYS A 10 -8.45 2.01 -6.10
CA LYS A 10 -8.09 0.97 -7.08
C LYS A 10 -6.69 1.19 -7.68
N ILE A 11 -6.34 2.43 -8.02
CA ILE A 11 -5.01 2.76 -8.55
C ILE A 11 -3.94 2.46 -7.49
N LYS A 12 -4.18 2.88 -6.24
CA LYS A 12 -3.28 2.65 -5.12
C LYS A 12 -3.07 1.15 -4.85
N ARG A 13 -4.16 0.37 -4.80
CA ARG A 13 -4.10 -1.10 -4.72
C ARG A 13 -3.23 -1.70 -5.81
N GLY A 14 -3.43 -1.28 -7.06
CA GLY A 14 -2.63 -1.74 -8.19
C GLY A 14 -1.14 -1.37 -8.06
N GLN A 15 -0.82 -0.19 -7.53
CA GLN A 15 0.57 0.21 -7.25
C GLN A 15 1.19 -0.65 -6.13
N MET A 16 0.48 -0.88 -5.03
CA MET A 16 0.97 -1.71 -3.93
C MET A 16 1.26 -3.15 -4.35
N ILE A 17 0.39 -3.74 -5.18
CA ILE A 17 0.59 -5.08 -5.74
C ILE A 17 1.86 -5.12 -6.60
N ARG A 18 2.09 -4.09 -7.44
CA ARG A 18 3.31 -4.00 -8.26
C ARG A 18 4.57 -3.79 -7.43
N SER A 19 4.47 -3.07 -6.32
CA SER A 19 5.58 -2.83 -5.38
C SER A 19 5.57 -3.80 -4.19
N TYR A 20 4.98 -4.99 -4.33
CA TYR A 20 4.77 -5.90 -3.20
C TYR A 20 6.07 -6.31 -2.51
N GLU A 21 7.14 -6.49 -3.27
CA GLU A 21 8.46 -6.82 -2.70
C GLU A 21 9.00 -5.71 -1.78
N SER A 22 8.74 -4.44 -2.13
CA SER A 22 9.08 -3.31 -1.26
C SER A 22 8.16 -3.24 -0.04
N LEU A 23 6.88 -3.54 -0.21
CA LEU A 23 5.90 -3.57 0.87
C LEU A 23 6.27 -4.63 1.91
N VAL A 24 6.70 -5.82 1.48
CA VAL A 24 7.14 -6.91 2.36
C VAL A 24 8.40 -6.55 3.15
N LYS A 25 9.25 -5.64 2.65
CA LYS A 25 10.40 -5.14 3.43
C LYS A 25 9.96 -4.25 4.60
N GLU A 26 8.93 -3.44 4.38
CA GLU A 26 8.35 -2.54 5.39
C GLU A 26 7.39 -3.25 6.34
N TYR A 27 6.70 -4.29 5.87
CA TYR A 27 5.76 -5.11 6.63
C TYR A 27 5.99 -6.61 6.32
N PRO A 28 6.97 -7.27 6.97
CA PRO A 28 7.34 -8.65 6.70
C PRO A 28 6.20 -9.67 6.90
N ASP A 29 5.29 -9.39 7.83
CA ASP A 29 4.12 -10.23 8.13
C ASP A 29 3.17 -10.37 6.94
N ALA A 30 3.26 -9.50 5.93
CA ALA A 30 2.57 -9.68 4.66
C ALA A 30 2.84 -11.05 4.02
N LYS A 31 4.00 -11.67 4.26
CA LYS A 31 4.32 -13.02 3.76
C LYS A 31 3.43 -14.12 4.31
N THR A 32 2.72 -13.88 5.42
CA THR A 32 1.84 -14.87 6.06
C THR A 32 0.47 -14.98 5.38
N MET A 33 0.15 -14.07 4.46
CA MET A 33 -1.10 -14.01 3.71
C MET A 33 -0.83 -13.87 2.21
N SER A 34 -1.88 -13.97 1.39
CA SER A 34 -1.73 -13.72 -0.05
C SER A 34 -1.38 -12.25 -0.32
N ARG A 35 -0.79 -12.00 -1.49
CA ARG A 35 -0.39 -10.65 -1.92
C ARG A 35 -1.57 -9.69 -1.90
N GLU A 36 -2.71 -10.14 -2.39
CA GLU A 36 -3.95 -9.39 -2.47
C GLU A 36 -4.49 -9.07 -1.08
N GLU A 37 -4.52 -10.06 -0.17
CA GLU A 37 -4.98 -9.89 1.21
C GLU A 37 -4.10 -8.90 1.99
N ALA A 38 -2.78 -9.00 1.88
CA ALA A 38 -1.85 -8.08 2.53
C ALA A 38 -2.07 -6.64 2.08
N VAL A 39 -2.27 -6.43 0.78
CA VAL A 39 -2.53 -5.10 0.24
C VAL A 39 -3.89 -4.58 0.71
N ASP A 40 -4.93 -5.40 0.67
CA ASP A 40 -6.27 -4.99 1.10
C ASP A 40 -6.32 -4.67 2.60
N TYR A 41 -5.59 -5.43 3.42
CA TYR A 41 -5.40 -5.17 4.84
C TYR A 41 -4.73 -3.81 5.08
N LEU A 42 -3.60 -3.54 4.42
CA LEU A 42 -2.88 -2.27 4.57
C LEU A 42 -3.71 -1.06 4.09
N ILE A 43 -4.46 -1.20 2.99
CA ILE A 43 -5.39 -0.15 2.55
C ILE A 43 -6.48 0.09 3.60
N SER A 44 -6.96 -0.96 4.27
CA SER A 44 -7.95 -0.81 5.35
C SER A 44 -7.36 -0.05 6.55
N LEU A 45 -6.11 -0.36 6.93
CA LEU A 45 -5.41 0.32 8.01
C LEU A 45 -5.21 1.81 7.68
N GLU A 46 -4.81 2.13 6.46
CA GLU A 46 -4.67 3.51 6.00
C GLU A 46 -6.02 4.25 5.99
N GLY A 47 -7.08 3.60 5.51
CA GLY A 47 -8.43 4.15 5.54
C GLY A 47 -8.95 4.41 6.96
N SER A 48 -8.45 3.67 7.95
CA SER A 48 -8.72 3.90 9.38
C SER A 48 -7.79 4.90 10.04
N GLY A 49 -6.82 5.48 9.31
CA GLY A 49 -5.87 6.46 9.83
C GLY A 49 -4.76 5.88 10.71
N LYS A 50 -4.57 4.56 10.75
CA LYS A 50 -3.52 3.90 11.55
C LYS A 50 -2.14 3.97 10.89
N ILE A 51 -2.13 4.04 9.56
CA ILE A 51 -0.91 4.14 8.76
C ILE A 51 -1.09 5.16 7.64
N ASN A 52 0.02 5.62 7.07
CA ASN A 52 0.06 6.34 5.81
C ASN A 52 1.03 5.62 4.86
N ILE A 53 0.55 5.32 3.65
CA ILE A 53 1.29 4.59 2.63
C ILE A 53 1.70 5.57 1.55
N SER A 54 3.01 5.73 1.36
CA SER A 54 3.59 6.57 0.32
C SER A 54 4.39 5.74 -0.67
N PHE A 55 4.48 6.22 -1.90
CA PHE A 55 5.31 5.62 -2.96
C PHE A 55 6.40 6.60 -3.34
N GLU A 56 7.62 6.10 -3.43
CA GLU A 56 8.78 6.84 -3.91
C GLU A 56 9.33 6.12 -5.12
N THR A 57 9.59 6.84 -6.22
CA THR A 57 10.23 6.26 -7.40
C THR A 57 11.69 6.71 -7.44
N LYS A 58 12.64 5.79 -7.30
CA LYS A 58 14.07 6.05 -7.47
C LYS A 58 14.62 5.16 -8.56
N ASN A 59 15.33 5.75 -9.54
CA ASN A 59 15.93 5.01 -10.66
C ASN A 59 14.95 4.05 -11.35
N SER A 60 13.71 4.50 -11.60
CA SER A 60 12.62 3.71 -12.19
C SER A 60 12.10 2.54 -11.35
N ILE A 61 12.53 2.41 -10.08
CA ILE A 61 12.01 1.44 -9.12
C ILE A 61 10.99 2.12 -8.21
N ILE A 62 9.78 1.58 -8.15
CA ILE A 62 8.73 2.02 -7.23
C ILE A 62 8.93 1.34 -5.87
N SER A 63 9.31 2.12 -4.86
CA SER A 63 9.37 1.70 -3.46
C SER A 63 8.09 2.11 -2.74
N CYS A 64 7.55 1.20 -1.95
CA CYS A 64 6.47 1.46 -1.00
C CYS A 64 7.11 1.77 0.36
N LYS A 65 6.62 2.80 1.07
CA LYS A 65 6.96 3.09 2.46
C LYS A 65 5.70 3.16 3.31
N ILE A 66 5.76 2.57 4.50
CA ILE A 66 4.63 2.52 5.44
C ILE A 66 4.99 3.30 6.69
N HIS A 67 4.27 4.39 6.94
CA HIS A 67 4.40 5.17 8.17
C HIS A 67 3.30 4.78 9.14
N TRP A 68 3.67 4.30 10.32
CA TRP A 68 2.72 3.93 11.37
C TRP A 68 2.46 5.12 12.30
N PHE A 69 1.20 5.41 12.56
CA PHE A 69 0.79 6.39 13.55
C PHE A 69 0.50 5.66 14.86
N ASN A 70 1.22 6.04 15.93
CA ASN A 70 0.99 5.54 17.29
C ASN A 70 -0.32 6.04 17.88
#